data_AF-A0A7X8MJN3-F1
#
_entry.id   AF-A0A7X8MJN3-F1
#
_cell.length_a   1.000
_cell.length_b   1.000
_cell.length_c   1.000
_cell.angle_alpha   90.00
_cell.angle_beta   90.00
_cell.angle_gamma   90.00
#
_symmetry.space_group_name_H-M   'P 1'
#
loop_
_entity.id
_entity.type
_entity.pdbx_description
1 polymer ?
#
loop_
_entity_poly.entity_id
_entity_poly.type
_entity_poly.pdbx_seq_one_letter_code
_entity_poly.pdbx_strand_id
1 'polypeptide(L)' 'MKPESIIARCLMCGKSYDLTSDHKDFAKLAASQSPEPTFVCDHCGYRVRHEADEQQKPKKPI' A
#
# COMPACT_ATOMS: atom_id res chain seq x y z
N MET A 1 -26.44 -1.11 6.26
CA MET A 1 -25.31 -1.61 5.46
C MET A 1 -24.09 -1.53 6.37
N LYS A 2 -23.52 -2.66 6.79
CA LYS A 2 -22.31 -2.65 7.61
C LYS A 2 -21.16 -2.17 6.70
N PRO A 3 -20.41 -1.13 7.06
CA PRO A 3 -19.18 -0.84 6.34
C PRO A 3 -18.25 -2.04 6.62
N GLU A 4 -17.97 -2.79 5.57
CA GLU A 4 -17.00 -3.87 5.62
C GLU A 4 -15.64 -3.18 5.57
N SER A 5 -15.05 -2.98 6.75
CA SER A 5 -13.71 -2.42 6.91
C SER A 5 -12.73 -3.51 7.33
N ILE A 6 -11.56 -3.53 6.69
CA ILE A 6 -10.48 -4.46 6.99
C ILE A 6 -9.31 -3.66 7.54
N ILE A 7 -8.85 -4.06 8.73
CA ILE A 7 -7.64 -3.50 9.31
C ILE A 7 -6.46 -4.24 8.69
N ALA A 8 -5.68 -3.53 7.88
CA ALA A 8 -4.49 -4.05 7.23
C ALA A 8 -3.24 -3.28 7.66
N ARG A 9 -2.09 -3.96 7.69
CA ARG A 9 -0.82 -3.38 8.12
C ARG A 9 0.08 -3.05 6.94
N CYS A 10 0.62 -1.84 6.94
CA CYS A 10 1.59 -1.41 5.94
C CYS A 10 2.94 -2.11 6.14
N LEU A 11 3.44 -2.84 5.13
CA LEU A 11 4.73 -3.55 5.22
C LEU A 11 5.93 -2.58 5.32
N MET A 12 5.81 -1.40 4.71
CA MET A 12 6.90 -0.42 4.66
C MET A 12 6.94 0.50 5.87
N CYS A 13 5.78 0.75 6.48
CA CYS A 13 5.61 1.77 7.51
C CYS A 13 5.09 1.23 8.85
N GLY A 14 4.70 -0.04 8.90
CA GLY A 14 4.23 -0.74 10.12
C GLY A 14 2.89 -0.26 10.67
N LYS A 15 2.32 0.82 10.11
CA LYS A 15 1.03 1.38 10.53
C LYS A 15 -0.14 0.50 10.08
N SER A 16 -1.10 0.35 10.96
CA SER A 16 -2.40 -0.25 10.64
C SER A 16 -3.30 0.79 10.01
N TYR A 17 -3.97 0.42 8.94
CA TYR A 17 -4.94 1.24 8.22
C TYR A 17 -6.27 0.51 8.19
N ASP A 18 -7.34 1.28 8.34
CA ASP A 18 -8.70 0.81 8.10
C ASP A 18 -8.98 0.99 6.60
N LEU A 19 -9.11 -0.12 5.89
CA LEU A 19 -9.43 -0.15 4.46
C LEU A 19 -10.90 -0.45 4.28
N THR A 20 -11.60 0.46 3.61
CA THR A 20 -13.00 0.29 3.24
C THR A 20 -13.13 -0.44 1.90
N SER A 21 -14.33 -0.89 1.57
CA SER A 21 -14.67 -1.54 0.29
C SER A 21 -14.28 -0.76 -0.97
N ASP A 22 -14.13 0.57 -0.86
CA ASP A 22 -13.70 1.44 -1.96
C ASP A 22 -12.21 1.34 -2.27
N HIS A 23 -11.42 0.75 -1.37
CA HIS A 23 -9.99 0.61 -1.57
C HIS A 23 -9.68 -0.51 -2.57
N LYS A 24 -8.78 -0.27 -3.52
CA LYS A 24 -8.44 -1.25 -4.58
C LYS A 24 -7.90 -2.56 -4.01
N ASP A 25 -7.15 -2.47 -2.92
CA ASP A 25 -6.60 -3.63 -2.24
C ASP A 25 -7.59 -4.30 -1.29
N PHE A 26 -8.76 -3.69 -1.01
CA PHE A 26 -9.77 -4.28 -0.13
C PHE A 26 -10.20 -5.66 -0.62
N ALA A 27 -10.54 -5.80 -1.90
CA ALA A 27 -10.98 -7.08 -2.46
C ALA A 27 -9.88 -8.16 -2.36
N LYS A 28 -8.61 -7.79 -2.53
CA LYS A 28 -7.47 -8.70 -2.34
C LYS A 28 -7.30 -9.09 -0.88
N LEU A 29 -7.40 -8.11 0.02
CA LEU A 29 -7.20 -8.30 1.45
C LEU A 29 -8.37 -9.06 2.10
N ALA A 30 -9.59 -8.85 1.61
CA ALA A 30 -10.78 -9.60 1.96
C ALA A 30 -10.71 -11.05 1.47
N ALA A 31 -10.15 -11.27 0.27
CA ALA A 31 -9.93 -12.60 -0.26
C ALA A 31 -8.80 -13.35 0.46
N SER A 32 -7.76 -12.64 0.91
CA SER A 32 -6.76 -13.23 1.79
C SER A 32 -7.37 -13.43 3.17
N GLN A 33 -7.75 -14.67 3.49
CA GLN A 33 -8.19 -15.11 4.83
C GLN A 33 -7.06 -15.05 5.89
N SER A 34 -6.08 -14.17 5.68
CA SER A 34 -4.95 -13.97 6.56
C SER A 34 -5.41 -13.19 7.80
N PRO A 35 -5.04 -13.62 9.01
CA PRO A 35 -5.43 -12.92 10.25
C PRO A 35 -4.80 -11.52 10.36
N GLU A 36 -3.68 -11.28 9.67
CA GLU A 36 -3.01 -9.98 9.62
C GLU A 36 -2.68 -9.63 8.15
N PRO A 37 -3.65 -9.08 7.40
CA PRO A 37 -3.43 -8.74 5.99
C PRO A 37 -2.42 -7.60 5.91
N THR A 38 -1.36 -7.80 5.13
CA THR A 38 -0.34 -6.78 4.89
C THR A 38 -0.49 -6.17 3.51
N PHE A 39 -0.27 -4.87 3.41
CA PHE A 39 -0.32 -4.14 2.15
C PHE A 39 0.72 -3.02 2.12
N VAL A 40 0.84 -2.31 1.01
CA VAL A 40 1.67 -1.11 0.91
C VAL A 40 0.71 0.07 0.83
N CYS A 41 0.75 0.98 1.81
CA CYS A 41 -0.11 2.16 1.77
C CYS A 41 0.29 3.08 0.61
N ASP A 42 -0.67 3.90 0.15
CA ASP A 42 -0.45 4.84 -0.95
C ASP A 42 0.80 5.69 -0.76
N HIS A 43 1.01 6.23 0.45
CA HIS A 43 2.18 7.06 0.75
C HIS A 43 3.51 6.34 0.51
N CYS A 44 3.61 5.09 0.99
CA CYS A 44 4.79 4.26 0.76
C CYS A 44 4.92 3.86 -0.71
N GLY A 45 3.80 3.56 -1.38
CA GLY A 45 3.76 3.27 -2.81
C GLY A 45 4.29 4.44 -3.65
N TYR A 46 3.82 5.66 -3.36
CA TYR A 46 4.30 6.88 -4.03
C TYR A 46 5.78 7.13 -3.79
N ARG A 47 6.24 6.95 -2.54
CA ARG A 47 7.65 7.12 -2.19
C ARG A 47 8.55 6.18 -3.00
N VAL A 48 8.22 4.88 -3.03
CA VAL A 48 9.01 3.88 -3.76
C VAL A 48 9.03 4.19 -5.26
N ARG A 49 7.89 4.58 -5.83
CA ARG A 49 7.81 4.97 -7.25
C ARG A 49 8.67 6.19 -7.56
N HIS A 50 8.65 7.20 -6.68
CA HIS A 50 9.48 8.39 -6.83
C HIS A 50 10.98 8.06 -6.70
N GLU A 51 11.37 7.26 -5.71
CA GLU A 51 12.76 6.81 -5.53
C GLU A 51 13.26 5.99 -6.74
N ALA A 52 12.39 5.16 -7.34
CA ALA A 52 12.72 4.40 -8.55
C ALA A 52 12.92 5.33 -9.77
N ASP A 53 12.01 6.30 -9.97
CA ASP A 53 12.12 7.27 -11.07
C ASP A 53 13.39 8.11 -10.96
N GLU A 54 13.70 8.61 -9.76
CA GLU A 54 14.94 9.36 -9.48
C GLU A 54 16.20 8.54 -9.78
N GLN A 55 16.21 7.24 -9.44
CA GLN A 55 17.34 6.35 -9.76
C GLN A 55 17.47 6.06 -11.25
N GLN A 56 16.37 6.05 -11.99
CA GLN A 56 16.37 5.85 -13.44
C GLN A 56 16.75 7.12 -14.21
N LYS A 57 16.74 8.30 -13.58
CA LYS A 57 17.17 9.52 -14.25
C LYS A 57 18.63 9.39 -14.68
N PRO A 58 18.93 9.62 -15.97
CA PRO A 58 20.30 9.59 -16.43
C PRO A 58 21.09 10.65 -15.66
N LYS A 59 22.19 10.22 -15.02
CA LYS A 59 23.12 11.14 -14.36
C LYS A 59 23.56 12.16 -15.41
N LYS A 60 23.30 13.44 -15.14
CA LYS A 60 23.69 14.52 -16.04
C LYS A 60 25.20 14.37 -16.34
N PRO A 61 25.61 14.43 -17.61
CA PRO A 61 27.02 14.49 -17.94
C PRO A 61 27.63 15.72 -17.26
N ILE A 62 28.80 15.52 -16.64
CA ILE A 62 29.62 16.57 -16.01
C ILE A 62 30.08 17.56 -17.08
#